data_AF-A0A834IAD7-F1
#
_entry.id   AF-A0A834IAD7-F1
#
_cell.length_a   1.000
_cell.length_b   1.000
_cell.length_c   1.000
_cell.angle_alpha   90.00
_cell.angle_beta   90.00
_cell.angle_gamma   90.00
#
_symmetry.space_group_name_H-M   'P 1'
#
loop_
_entity.id
_entity.type
_entity.pdbx_description
1 polymer ?
#
loop_
_entity_poly.entity_id
_entity_poly.type
_entity_poly.pdbx_seq_one_letter_code
_entity_poly.pdbx_strand_id
1 'polypeptide(L)'
;FYFLKSDDEEIKNTFKIDSNTGDVTLKQELYYNKQKWYKFEIIASKNQSQVVSSNNSVLTVEINVVDSNIHTPQWTQASFYGAIMKSTTKGTVIATVE
;
A
#
# COMPACT_ATOMS: atom_id res chain seq x y z
N PHE A 1 21.50 4.36 18.07
CA PHE A 1 21.36 3.51 16.88
C PHE A 1 19.98 2.91 16.82
N TYR A 2 19.43 2.80 15.62
CA TYR A 2 18.10 2.25 15.38
C TYR A 2 18.19 0.99 14.51
N PHE A 3 17.39 -0.01 14.84
CA PHE A 3 17.38 -1.29 14.15
C PHE A 3 15.97 -1.80 13.95
N LEU A 4 15.66 -2.26 12.74
CA LEU A 4 14.41 -2.94 12.44
C LEU A 4 14.52 -4.38 12.94
N LYS A 5 13.52 -4.81 13.71
CA LYS A 5 13.39 -6.17 14.25
C LYS A 5 12.09 -6.79 13.76
N SER A 6 12.22 -7.85 13.00
CA SER A 6 11.11 -8.71 12.56
C SER A 6 11.68 -10.07 12.18
N ASP A 7 10.91 -11.13 12.42
CA ASP A 7 11.22 -12.48 11.91
C ASP A 7 10.67 -12.69 10.49
N ASP A 8 9.85 -11.76 10.01
CA ASP A 8 9.30 -11.77 8.66
C ASP A 8 10.31 -11.18 7.66
N GLU A 9 10.81 -12.01 6.74
CA GLU A 9 11.71 -11.60 5.67
C GLU A 9 11.06 -10.60 4.71
N GLU A 10 9.73 -10.63 4.52
CA GLU A 10 9.04 -9.66 3.67
C GLU A 10 9.13 -8.25 4.27
N ILE A 11 9.06 -8.12 5.60
CA ILE A 11 9.30 -6.84 6.29
C ILE A 11 10.72 -6.37 6.03
N LYS A 12 11.72 -7.25 6.15
CA LYS A 12 13.13 -6.90 5.91
C LYS A 12 13.40 -6.55 4.45
N ASN A 13 12.67 -7.13 3.52
CA ASN A 13 12.76 -6.83 2.09
C ASN A 13 11.98 -5.57 1.70
N THR A 14 10.94 -5.22 2.46
CA THR A 14 10.08 -4.06 2.17
C THR A 14 10.58 -2.77 2.81
N PHE A 15 11.06 -2.82 4.05
CA PHE A 15 11.45 -1.65 4.82
C PHE A 15 12.94 -1.65 5.14
N LYS A 16 13.52 -0.45 5.22
CA LYS A 16 14.82 -0.21 5.84
C LYS A 16 14.69 0.92 6.85
N ILE A 17 15.59 0.91 7.83
CA ILE A 17 15.75 2.00 8.79
C ILE A 17 17.18 2.52 8.73
N ASP A 18 17.34 3.84 8.71
CA ASP A 18 18.64 4.46 8.90
C ASP A 18 19.07 4.30 10.37
N SER A 19 20.25 3.73 10.59
CA SER A 19 20.68 3.39 11.95
C SER A 19 21.07 4.62 12.79
N ASN A 20 21.31 5.78 12.18
CA ASN A 20 21.69 7.02 12.87
C ASN A 20 20.48 7.94 13.08
N THR A 21 19.59 8.08 12.09
CA THR A 21 18.44 8.99 12.17
C THR A 21 17.16 8.30 12.65
N GLY A 22 17.03 7.00 12.41
CA GLY A 22 15.80 6.25 12.67
C GLY A 22 14.76 6.37 11.55
N ASP A 23 15.10 7.00 10.42
CA ASP A 23 14.18 7.16 9.29
C ASP A 23 13.83 5.80 8.69
N VAL A 24 12.53 5.49 8.67
CA VAL A 24 11.99 4.29 8.03
C VAL A 24 11.63 4.64 6.59
N THR A 25 12.19 3.88 5.64
CA THR A 25 11.95 4.08 4.21
C THR A 25 11.65 2.76 3.52
N LEU A 26 11.00 2.86 2.36
CA LEU A 26 10.71 1.72 1.51
C LEU A 26 11.95 1.28 0.71
N LYS A 27 12.11 -0.03 0.57
CA LYS A 27 13.04 -0.67 -0.36
C LYS A 27 12.37 -1.03 -1.69
N GLN A 28 11.05 -1.21 -1.69
CA GLN A 28 10.22 -1.55 -2.85
C GLN A 28 8.85 -0.85 -2.77
N GLU A 29 8.15 -0.81 -3.90
CA GLU A 29 6.79 -0.29 -3.97
C GLU A 29 5.80 -1.16 -3.18
N LEU A 30 4.81 -0.51 -2.57
CA LEU A 30 3.70 -1.19 -1.92
C LEU A 30 2.51 -1.29 -2.86
N TYR A 31 1.86 -2.44 -2.87
CA TYR A 31 0.64 -2.66 -3.65
C TYR A 31 -0.49 -3.07 -2.72
N TYR A 32 -1.55 -2.26 -2.68
CA TYR A 32 -2.69 -2.45 -1.78
C TYR A 32 -3.36 -3.83 -1.92
N ASN A 33 -3.38 -4.38 -3.13
CA ASN A 33 -3.93 -5.71 -3.43
C ASN A 33 -3.05 -6.87 -2.95
N LYS A 34 -1.76 -6.65 -2.68
CA LYS A 34 -0.84 -7.67 -2.17
C LYS A 34 -0.86 -7.72 -0.65
N GLN A 35 -0.66 -6.58 0.00
CA GLN A 35 -0.63 -6.48 1.45
C GLN A 35 -1.16 -5.12 1.91
N LYS A 36 -2.15 -5.16 2.81
CA LYS A 36 -2.88 -3.97 3.26
C LYS A 36 -2.29 -3.33 4.51
N TRP A 37 -1.50 -4.09 5.27
CA TRP A 37 -0.90 -3.60 6.50
C TRP A 37 0.39 -4.34 6.84
N TYR A 38 1.24 -3.68 7.60
CA TYR A 38 2.49 -4.23 8.13
C TYR A 38 2.62 -3.88 9.60
N LYS A 39 3.26 -4.77 10.36
CA LYS A 39 3.59 -4.55 11.78
C LYS A 39 4.97 -5.10 12.08
N PHE A 40 5.82 -4.30 12.72
CA PHE A 40 7.16 -4.72 13.12
C PHE A 40 7.68 -3.87 14.29
N GLU A 41 8.83 -4.25 14.83
CA GLU A 41 9.46 -3.55 15.94
C GLU A 41 10.69 -2.75 15.50
N ILE A 42 10.94 -1.62 16.15
CA ILE A 42 12.19 -0.88 16.07
C ILE A 42 12.86 -0.91 17.44
N ILE A 43 14.15 -1.23 17.45
CA ILE A 43 15.00 -1.18 18.63
C ILE A 43 15.83 0.11 18.57
N ALA A 44 15.72 0.94 19.61
CA ALA A 44 16.66 2.02 19.87
C ALA A 44 17.71 1.54 20.89
N SER A 45 18.98 1.65 20.52
CA SER A 45 20.12 1.17 21.33
C SER A 45 21.22 2.22 21.40
N LYS A 46 21.79 2.43 22.60
CA LYS A 46 22.87 3.39 22.84
C LYS A 46 24.21 2.91 22.27
N ASN A 47 24.44 1.61 22.33
CA ASN A 47 25.60 0.96 21.75
C ASN A 47 25.19 0.39 20.38
N GLN A 48 26.08 0.22 19.40
CA GLN A 48 25.73 -0.37 18.08
C GLN A 48 25.32 -1.87 18.15
N SER A 49 24.74 -2.31 19.27
CA SER A 49 24.26 -3.67 19.49
C SER A 49 22.78 -3.78 19.17
N GLN A 50 22.45 -4.77 18.33
CA GLN A 50 21.10 -5.21 18.03
C GLN A 50 20.50 -6.13 19.10
N VAL A 51 21.32 -6.59 20.05
CA VAL A 51 20.87 -7.48 21.13
C VAL A 51 20.00 -6.68 22.08
N VAL A 52 18.74 -7.12 22.25
CA VAL A 52 17.81 -6.53 23.22
C VAL A 52 18.40 -6.70 24.62
N SER A 53 18.67 -5.58 25.28
CA SER A 53 19.13 -5.52 26.66
C SER A 53 18.26 -4.52 27.43
N SER A 54 18.39 -4.48 28.77
CA SER A 54 17.66 -3.53 29.61
C SER A 54 17.88 -2.06 29.24
N ASN A 55 18.94 -1.76 28.46
CA ASN A 55 19.28 -0.41 28.00
C ASN A 55 18.70 -0.07 26.61
N ASN A 56 17.89 -0.95 26.02
CA ASN A 56 17.27 -0.72 24.72
C ASN A 56 15.79 -0.37 24.90
N SER A 57 15.28 0.52 24.05
CA SER A 57 13.84 0.79 23.95
C SER A 57 13.28 0.13 22.70
N VAL A 58 12.09 -0.44 22.81
CA VAL A 58 11.39 -1.10 21.69
C VAL A 58 10.12 -0.31 21.37
N LEU A 59 9.92 -0.03 20.09
CA LEU A 59 8.73 0.64 19.57
C LEU A 59 8.05 -0.26 18.54
N THR A 60 6.75 -0.45 18.67
CA THR A 60 5.93 -1.11 17.66
C THR A 60 5.52 -0.11 16.59
N VAL A 61 5.72 -0.48 15.33
CA VAL A 61 5.30 0.29 14.15
C VAL A 61 4.19 -0.47 13.45
N GLU A 62 3.10 0.22 13.14
CA GLU A 62 1.99 -0.28 12.34
C GLU A 62 1.78 0.63 11.13
N ILE A 63 1.80 0.05 9.93
CA ILE A 63 1.66 0.78 8.66
C ILE A 63 0.43 0.25 7.95
N ASN A 64 -0.49 1.15 7.60
CA ASN A 64 -1.64 0.85 6.77
C ASN A 64 -1.38 1.33 5.34
N VAL A 65 -1.48 0.41 4.38
CA VAL A 65 -1.38 0.75 2.96
C VAL A 65 -2.72 1.29 2.51
N VAL A 66 -2.73 2.51 1.99
CA VAL A 66 -3.93 3.14 1.46
C VAL A 66 -4.04 2.79 -0.02
N ASP A 67 -5.24 2.38 -0.43
CA ASP A 67 -5.51 2.11 -1.82
C ASP A 67 -5.35 3.39 -2.64
N SER A 68 -4.60 3.28 -3.73
CA SER A 68 -4.47 4.36 -4.69
C SER A 68 -5.40 4.04 -5.85
N ASN A 69 -6.25 4.98 -6.25
CA ASN A 69 -7.15 4.80 -7.38
C ASN A 69 -6.38 4.82 -8.72
N ILE A 70 -5.59 3.78 -8.96
CA ILE A 70 -4.82 3.52 -10.18
C ILE A 70 -5.59 2.62 -11.15
N HIS A 71 -6.81 2.20 -10.78
CA HIS A 71 -7.67 1.39 -11.62
C HIS A 71 -8.46 2.31 -12.56
N THR A 72 -8.03 2.38 -13.82
CA THR A 72 -8.81 3.10 -14.85
C THR A 72 -10.10 2.32 -15.13
N PRO A 73 -11.27 2.97 -15.15
CA PRO A 73 -12.53 2.31 -15.50
C PRO A 73 -12.39 1.49 -16.78
N GLN A 74 -12.91 0.27 -16.77
CA GLN A 74 -12.93 -0.61 -17.94
C GLN A 74 -14.38 -0.84 -18.33
N TRP A 75 -14.70 -0.64 -19.61
CA TRP A 75 -15.99 -1.01 -20.16
C TRP A 75 -16.15 -2.52 -20.14
N THR A 76 -17.37 -3.00 -19.90
CA THR A 76 -17.69 -4.44 -20.01
C THR A 76 -17.56 -4.97 -21.44
N GLN A 77 -17.65 -4.08 -22.44
CA GLN A 77 -17.58 -4.42 -23.86
C GLN A 77 -16.68 -3.44 -24.63
N ALA A 78 -16.07 -3.92 -25.71
CA ALA A 78 -15.25 -3.09 -26.61
C ALA A 78 -16.10 -2.15 -27.49
N SER A 79 -17.41 -2.41 -27.62
CA SER A 79 -18.32 -1.61 -28.44
C SER A 79 -19.75 -1.74 -27.93
N PHE A 80 -20.49 -0.64 -27.98
CA PHE A 80 -21.91 -0.58 -27.63
C PHE A 80 -22.70 -0.05 -28.83
N TYR A 81 -23.86 -0.63 -29.09
CA TYR A 81 -24.71 -0.26 -30.23
C TYR A 81 -26.08 0.18 -29.73
N GLY A 82 -26.60 1.26 -30.33
CA GLY A 82 -27.94 1.77 -30.07
C GLY A 82 -28.66 2.08 -31.38
N ALA A 83 -29.98 1.92 -31.41
CA ALA A 83 -30.80 2.21 -32.57
C ALA A 83 -31.99 3.11 -32.18
N ILE A 84 -32.35 4.04 -33.06
CA ILE A 84 -33.49 4.94 -32.88
C ILE A 84 -34.36 4.97 -34.13
N MET A 85 -35.62 5.38 -33.95
CA MET A 85 -36.54 5.63 -35.05
C MET A 85 -36.63 7.12 -35.32
N LYS A 86 -37.05 7.50 -36.54
CA LYS A 86 -37.26 8.92 -36.90
C LYS A 86 -38.30 9.62 -36.01
N SER A 87 -39.22 8.85 -35.44
CA SER A 87 -40.27 9.31 -34.54
C SER A 87 -39.86 9.37 -33.07
N THR A 88 -38.61 9.05 -32.73
CA THR A 88 -38.14 9.04 -31.33
C THR A 88 -38.25 10.45 -30.72
N THR A 89 -38.87 10.53 -29.56
CA THR A 89 -39.12 11.79 -28.86
C THR A 89 -37.86 12.29 -28.15
N LYS A 90 -37.80 13.61 -27.94
CA LYS A 90 -36.67 14.22 -27.23
C LYS A 90 -36.64 13.73 -25.78
N GLY A 91 -35.48 13.26 -25.32
CA GLY A 91 -35.25 12.77 -23.96
C GLY A 91 -35.32 11.25 -23.80
N THR A 92 -35.54 10.48 -24.88
CA THR A 92 -35.48 9.02 -24.82
C THR A 92 -34.04 8.54 -24.55
N VAL A 93 -33.86 7.73 -23.52
CA VAL A 93 -32.61 6.99 -23.26
C VAL A 93 -32.49 5.87 -24.28
N ILE A 94 -31.36 5.80 -24.98
CA ILE A 94 -31.13 4.86 -26.09
C ILE A 94 -30.42 3.60 -25.61
N ALA A 95 -29.43 3.76 -24.72
CA ALA A 95 -28.69 2.68 -24.11
C ALA A 95 -28.14 3.14 -22.76
N THR A 96 -28.04 2.19 -21.84
CA THR A 96 -27.24 2.29 -20.62
C THR A 96 -26.09 1.31 -20.79
N VAL A 97 -24.87 1.74 -20.49
CA VAL A 97 -23.65 0.96 -20.66
C VAL A 97 -22.93 0.88 -19.32
N GLU A 98 -22.22 -0.23 -19.11
CA GLU A 98 -21.45 -0.53 -17.89
C GLU A 98 -20.00 -0.88 -18.24
#